data_AF-A0A9P6EVM9-F1
#
_entry.id   AF-A0A9P6EVM9-F1
#
_cell.length_a   1.000
_cell.length_b   1.000
_cell.length_c   1.000
_cell.angle_alpha   90.00
_cell.angle_beta   90.00
_cell.angle_gamma   90.00
#
_symmetry.space_group_name_H-M   'P 1'
#
loop_
_entity.id
_entity.type
_entity.pdbx_description
1 polymer ?
#
loop_
_entity_poly.entity_id
_entity_poly.type
_entity_poly.pdbx_seq_one_letter_code
_entity_poly.pdbx_strand_id
1 'polypeptide(L)'
;MVQRDPVEDDTNIFEIQQILNHRPIKGRENEMEYLVRWKGYSPEYDSWVPFTDFIETDIIDKYRRRRGINESNERSGFKPESSSRSLGDNRGAGKSAQ
;
A
#
# COMPACT_ATOMS: atom_id res chain seq x y z
N MET A 1 -20.59 -43.10 -15.05
CA MET A 1 -19.73 -42.01 -15.54
C MET A 1 -19.88 -40.88 -14.53
N VAL A 2 -18.93 -40.72 -13.61
CA VAL A 2 -18.96 -39.56 -12.69
C VAL A 2 -18.49 -38.39 -13.54
N GLN A 3 -19.42 -37.49 -13.85
CA GLN A 3 -19.10 -36.26 -14.54
C GLN A 3 -18.14 -35.49 -13.62
N ARG A 4 -16.93 -35.27 -14.11
CA ARG A 4 -15.93 -34.46 -13.44
C ARG A 4 -16.42 -33.03 -13.58
N ASP A 5 -17.07 -32.50 -12.54
CA ASP A 5 -17.40 -31.09 -12.48
C ASP A 5 -16.14 -30.28 -12.82
N PRO A 6 -16.23 -29.28 -13.70
CA PRO A 6 -15.08 -28.43 -14.01
C PRO A 6 -14.62 -27.83 -12.69
N VAL A 7 -13.35 -28.05 -12.34
CA VAL A 7 -12.72 -27.31 -11.25
C VAL A 7 -12.81 -25.86 -11.69
N GLU A 8 -13.73 -25.13 -11.08
CA GLU A 8 -13.83 -23.69 -11.23
C GLU A 8 -12.51 -23.16 -10.68
N ASP A 9 -11.73 -22.57 -11.58
CA ASP A 9 -10.49 -21.91 -11.25
C ASP A 9 -10.87 -20.72 -10.33
N ASP A 10 -10.79 -20.94 -9.01
CA ASP A 10 -11.16 -20.01 -7.93
C ASP A 10 -10.25 -18.75 -7.89
N THR A 11 -9.60 -18.43 -9.00
CA THR A 11 -8.76 -17.24 -9.19
C THR A 11 -9.68 -16.05 -9.43
N ASN A 12 -10.31 -15.58 -8.36
CA ASN A 12 -11.17 -14.41 -8.42
C ASN A 12 -10.30 -13.15 -8.54
N ILE A 13 -10.25 -12.57 -9.74
CA ILE A 13 -9.42 -11.39 -10.04
C ILE A 13 -10.17 -10.13 -9.63
N PHE A 14 -9.58 -9.35 -8.72
CA PHE A 14 -10.17 -8.10 -8.24
C PHE A 14 -9.32 -6.89 -8.62
N GLU A 15 -9.96 -5.76 -8.90
CA GLU A 15 -9.26 -4.52 -9.24
C GLU A 15 -8.64 -3.87 -7.99
N ILE A 16 -7.33 -3.64 -8.03
CA ILE A 16 -6.60 -2.99 -6.96
C ILE A 16 -6.72 -1.47 -7.10
N GLN A 17 -7.12 -0.78 -6.02
CA GLN A 17 -7.07 0.67 -5.96
C GLN A 17 -5.65 1.17 -5.66
N GLN A 18 -5.00 0.63 -4.62
CA GLN A 18 -3.61 0.98 -4.30
C GLN A 18 -2.95 0.00 -3.32
N ILE A 19 -1.62 -0.05 -3.31
CA ILE A 19 -0.84 -0.69 -2.24
C ILE A 19 -0.58 0.32 -1.13
N LEU A 20 -0.90 -0.08 0.10
CA LEU A 20 -0.75 0.74 1.30
C LEU A 20 0.58 0.49 2.01
N ASN A 21 0.97 -0.79 2.11
CA ASN A 21 2.12 -1.23 2.86
C ASN A 21 2.71 -2.53 2.29
N HIS A 22 3.88 -2.93 2.79
CA HIS A 22 4.51 -4.22 2.47
C HIS A 22 5.23 -4.76 3.71
N ARG A 23 5.39 -6.09 3.79
CA ARG A 23 6.15 -6.76 4.86
C ARG A 23 6.71 -8.11 4.37
N PRO A 24 7.79 -8.62 4.99
CA PRO A 24 8.26 -9.98 4.73
C PRO A 24 7.29 -11.01 5.29
N ILE A 25 7.13 -12.12 4.58
CA ILE A 25 6.29 -13.23 5.02
C ILE A 25 6.99 -13.96 6.18
N LYS A 26 6.24 -14.22 7.26
CA LYS A 26 6.80 -14.90 8.44
C LYS A 26 7.30 -16.30 8.06
N GLY A 27 8.59 -16.54 8.27
CA GLY A 27 9.26 -17.80 7.92
C GLY A 27 9.75 -17.88 6.46
N ARG A 28 9.54 -16.83 5.66
CA ARG A 28 10.04 -16.70 4.30
C ARG A 28 10.54 -15.28 4.05
N GLU A 29 11.72 -14.96 4.59
CA GLU A 29 12.30 -13.60 4.54
C GLU A 29 12.59 -13.09 3.12
N ASN A 30 12.73 -13.99 2.15
CA ASN A 30 12.92 -13.64 0.74
C ASN A 30 11.60 -13.35 -0.01
N GLU A 31 10.45 -13.57 0.65
CA GLU A 31 9.14 -13.33 0.06
C GLU A 31 8.45 -12.16 0.77
N MET A 32 7.83 -11.30 -0.02
CA MET A 32 7.15 -10.10 0.46
C MET A 32 5.66 -10.18 0.13
N GLU A 33 4.84 -9.80 1.10
CA GLU A 33 3.41 -9.57 0.93
C GLU A 33 3.11 -8.07 0.99
N TYR A 34 2.10 -7.66 0.23
CA TYR A 34 1.70 -6.27 0.06
C TYR A 34 0.27 -6.08 0.55
N LEU A 35 0.03 -5.03 1.34
CA LEU A 35 -1.31 -4.67 1.80
C LEU A 35 -2.04 -3.93 0.68
N VAL A 36 -3.06 -4.58 0.14
CA VAL A 36 -3.85 -4.13 -1.00
C VAL A 36 -5.13 -3.47 -0.52
N ARG A 37 -5.39 -2.25 -1.00
CA ARG A 37 -6.70 -1.60 -0.96
C ARG A 37 -7.46 -1.94 -2.23
N TRP A 38 -8.61 -2.58 -2.09
CA TRP A 38 -9.47 -2.97 -3.21
C TRP A 38 -10.34 -1.81 -3.67
N LYS A 39 -10.56 -1.69 -4.98
CA LYS A 39 -11.39 -0.62 -5.53
C LYS A 39 -12.87 -0.88 -5.23
N GLY A 40 -13.54 0.11 -4.67
CA GLY A 40 -14.95 0.02 -4.31
C GLY A 40 -15.22 -0.64 -2.95
N TYR A 41 -14.18 -1.07 -2.24
CA TYR A 41 -14.30 -1.66 -0.90
C TYR A 41 -13.73 -0.73 0.18
N SER A 42 -14.28 -0.87 1.38
CA SER A 42 -13.81 -0.20 2.59
C SER A 42 -12.43 -0.71 3.04
N PRO A 43 -11.67 0.09 3.82
CA PRO A 43 -10.39 -0.31 4.41
C PRO A 43 -10.44 -1.61 5.24
N GLU A 44 -11.62 -2.00 5.72
CA GLU A 44 -11.83 -3.24 6.46
C GLU A 44 -11.57 -4.50 5.61
N TYR A 45 -11.68 -4.38 4.28
CA TYR A 45 -11.43 -5.47 3.33
C TYR A 45 -9.97 -5.49 2.85
N ASP A 46 -9.13 -4.57 3.32
CA ASP A 46 -7.72 -4.52 2.93
C ASP A 46 -7.05 -5.84 3.29
N SER A 47 -6.39 -6.44 2.30
CA SER A 47 -5.84 -7.80 2.43
C SER A 47 -4.37 -7.83 2.06
N TRP A 48 -3.62 -8.69 2.74
CA TRP A 48 -2.22 -8.93 2.41
C TRP A 48 -2.13 -9.97 1.30
N VAL A 49 -1.54 -9.57 0.18
CA VAL A 49 -1.43 -10.38 -1.03
C VAL A 49 0.05 -10.64 -1.31
N PRO A 50 0.49 -11.89 -1.53
CA PRO A 50 1.89 -12.18 -1.86
C PRO A 50 2.23 -11.66 -3.26
N PHE A 51 3.50 -11.32 -3.51
CA PHE A 51 3.96 -10.86 -4.82
C PHE A 51 3.52 -11.77 -5.98
N THR A 52 3.46 -13.08 -5.75
CA THR A 52 3.09 -14.10 -6.73
C THR A 52 1.66 -14.00 -7.23
N ASP A 53 0.75 -13.40 -6.45
CA ASP A 53 -0.67 -13.28 -6.79
C ASP A 53 -0.98 -11.99 -7.55
N PHE A 54 -0.01 -11.10 -7.70
CA PHE A 54 -0.18 -9.89 -8.51
C PHE A 54 -0.06 -10.24 -10.00
N ILE A 55 -1.12 -9.94 -10.75
CA ILE A 55 -1.11 -10.04 -12.21
C ILE A 55 -0.31 -8.89 -12.83
N GLU A 56 -0.44 -7.69 -12.25
CA GLU A 56 0.23 -6.48 -12.73
C GLU A 56 1.33 -6.04 -11.77
N THR A 57 2.57 -6.01 -12.26
CA THR A 57 3.73 -5.55 -11.47
C THR A 57 3.87 -4.01 -11.45
N ASP A 58 3.20 -3.31 -12.36
CA ASP A 58 3.25 -1.85 -12.48
C ASP A 58 2.74 -1.15 -11.21
N ILE A 59 1.73 -1.72 -10.55
CA ILE A 59 1.19 -1.17 -9.30
C ILE A 59 2.19 -1.26 -8.14
N ILE A 60 3.01 -2.30 -8.14
CA ILE A 60 4.09 -2.51 -7.17
C ILE A 60 5.22 -1.51 -7.45
N ASP A 61 5.60 -1.30 -8.71
CA ASP A 61 6.59 -0.29 -9.07
C ASP A 61 6.15 1.12 -8.65
N LYS A 62 4.89 1.48 -8.93
CA LYS A 62 4.28 2.74 -8.46
C LYS A 62 4.34 2.88 -6.95
N TYR A 63 4.07 1.82 -6.20
CA TYR A 63 4.19 1.82 -4.75
C TYR A 63 5.64 2.04 -4.30
N ARG A 64 6.59 1.28 -4.86
CA ARG A 64 8.01 1.36 -4.53
C ARG A 64 8.57 2.75 -4.81
N ARG A 65 8.25 3.31 -5.98
CA ARG A 65 8.65 4.66 -6.40
C ARG A 65 8.10 5.73 -5.46
N ARG A 66 6.83 5.64 -5.06
CA ARG A 66 6.21 6.59 -4.11
C ARG A 66 6.83 6.52 -2.71
N ARG A 67 7.20 5.32 -2.27
CA ARG A 67 7.80 5.09 -0.94
C ARG A 67 9.31 5.40 -0.90
N GLY A 68 9.96 5.55 -2.05
CA GLY A 68 11.42 5.71 -2.11
C GLY A 68 12.17 4.50 -1.54
N ILE A 69 11.54 3.32 -1.57
CA ILE A 69 12.11 2.07 -1.09
C ILE A 69 12.99 1.49 -2.20
N ASN A 70 14.28 1.73 -2.03
CA ASN A 70 15.34 0.99 -2.68
C ASN A 70 15.67 -0.17 -1.71
N GLU A 71 15.95 -1.39 -2.19
CA GLU A 71 16.22 -2.59 -1.35
C GLU A 71 17.19 -2.36 -0.16
N SER A 72 17.99 -1.30 -0.20
CA SER A 72 18.94 -0.87 0.84
C SER A 72 18.35 -0.03 1.99
N ASN A 73 17.09 0.42 1.94
CA ASN A 73 16.55 1.42 2.89
C ASN A 73 15.66 0.86 4.03
N GLU A 74 15.30 -0.41 4.00
CA GLU A 74 14.37 -1.07 4.96
C GLU A 74 14.87 -1.13 6.41
N ARG A 75 16.11 -0.69 6.69
CA ARG A 75 16.65 -0.56 8.06
C ARG A 75 16.45 0.82 8.69
N SER A 76 15.96 1.82 7.96
CA SER A 76 15.75 3.15 8.52
C SER A 76 14.29 3.57 8.39
N GLY A 77 13.60 3.67 9.53
CA GLY A 77 12.19 4.07 9.65
C GLY A 77 11.92 5.52 9.27
N PHE A 78 12.26 5.93 8.04
CA PHE A 78 11.92 7.25 7.54
C PHE A 78 10.47 7.28 7.08
N LYS A 79 9.60 7.73 8.00
CA LYS A 79 8.38 8.46 7.65
C LYS A 79 8.77 9.62 6.71
N PRO A 80 8.31 9.69 5.45
CA PRO A 80 8.23 10.98 4.79
C PRO A 80 7.04 11.71 5.46
N GLU A 81 7.38 12.58 6.39
CA GLU A 81 6.47 13.59 6.92
C GLU A 81 6.00 14.46 5.75
N SER A 82 4.85 14.08 5.18
CA SER A 82 4.13 14.85 4.15
C SER A 82 2.72 15.14 4.65
N SER A 83 2.64 15.66 5.87
CA SER A 83 1.41 16.25 6.42
C SER A 83 1.74 17.54 7.16
N SER A 84 2.54 18.41 6.57
CA SER A 84 2.51 19.85 6.86
C SER A 84 1.22 20.44 6.27
N ARG A 85 0.06 20.00 6.78
CA ARG A 85 -1.20 20.72 6.62
C ARG A 85 -1.44 21.51 7.90
N SER A 86 -0.83 22.68 7.98
CA SER A 86 -1.27 23.73 8.89
C SER A 86 -1.79 24.89 8.04
N LEU A 87 -2.99 24.73 7.50
CA LEU A 87 -3.85 25.87 7.20
C LEU A 87 -4.42 26.34 8.54
N GLY A 88 -4.00 27.52 8.97
CA GLY A 88 -4.39 28.17 10.21
C GLY A 88 -4.14 29.67 10.09
N ASP A 89 -4.85 30.28 9.15
CA ASP A 89 -4.99 31.71 8.96
C ASP A 89 -5.53 32.39 10.23
N ASN A 90 -5.20 33.70 10.41
CA ASN A 90 -6.00 34.76 11.06
C ASN A 90 -5.58 35.40 12.41
N ARG A 91 -5.13 36.66 12.28
CA ARG A 91 -5.40 37.88 13.10
C ARG A 91 -4.52 38.17 14.33
N GLY A 92 -3.85 39.33 14.26
CA GLY A 92 -3.29 40.01 15.44
C GLY A 92 -2.36 41.17 15.10
N ALA A 93 -2.92 42.24 14.52
CA ALA A 93 -2.23 43.53 14.44
C ALA A 93 -1.88 44.03 15.86
N GLY A 94 -0.64 44.45 16.07
CA GLY A 94 -0.16 44.98 17.35
C GLY A 94 1.16 45.70 17.18
N LYS A 95 1.10 46.87 16.57
CA LYS A 95 2.18 47.87 16.57
C LYS A 95 2.42 48.29 18.03
N SER A 96 3.67 48.40 18.46
CA SER A 96 4.14 49.56 19.23
C SER A 96 5.63 49.44 19.56
N ALA A 97 6.32 50.52 19.23
CA ALA A 97 7.67 50.84 19.65
C ALA A 97 7.68 51.33 21.10
N GLN A 98 8.79 51.15 21.81
CA GLN A 98 9.63 52.20 22.41
C GLN A 98 10.88 51.58 23.04
#